data_AF-A0A0F8IQ64-F1
#
_entry.id   AF-A0A0F8IQ64-F1
#
_cell.length_a   1.000
_cell.length_b   1.000
_cell.length_c   1.000
_cell.angle_alpha   90.00
_cell.angle_beta   90.00
_cell.angle_gamma   90.00
#
_symmetry.space_group_name_H-M   'P 1'
#
loop_
_entity.id
_entity.type
_entity.pdbx_description
1 polymer ?
#
loop_
_entity_poly.entity_id
_entity_poly.type
_entity_poly.pdbx_seq_one_letter_code
_entity_poly.pdbx_strand_id
1 'polypeptide(L)'
;KLKFTEVEIHCRYDLEDCSSEHPFIHGPRVLFRLLKDMEYRRPLYYFAVPGMIMASAGVLMGLKFLQDYILGGYLRFGPTLLMVMLTIIGAFMIFTGIILHAISRMMFINEQIRRQ
;
A
#
# COMPACT_ATOMS: atom_id res chain seq x y z
N LYS A 1 -14.78 4.32 28.47
CA LYS A 1 -13.45 3.82 28.07
C LYS A 1 -13.33 2.38 28.52
N LEU A 2 -13.01 1.45 27.61
CA LEU A 2 -12.69 0.08 27.97
C LEU A 2 -11.28 0.04 28.57
N LYS A 3 -11.10 -0.69 29.67
CA LYS A 3 -9.81 -0.94 30.32
C LYS A 3 -9.46 -2.41 30.07
N PHE A 4 -8.26 -2.65 29.57
CA PHE A 4 -7.70 -3.98 29.31
C PHE A 4 -6.42 -4.11 30.13
N THR A 5 -6.17 -5.31 30.64
CA THR A 5 -4.89 -5.69 31.27
C THR A 5 -4.47 -7.00 30.63
N GLU A 6 -3.22 -7.08 30.19
CA GLU A 6 -2.63 -8.35 29.76
C GLU A 6 -2.15 -9.08 31.01
N VAL A 7 -2.37 -10.39 31.06
CA VAL A 7 -1.92 -11.28 32.14
C VAL A 7 -0.97 -12.28 31.52
N GLU A 8 0.13 -12.56 32.21
CA GLU A 8 1.15 -13.47 31.74
C GLU A 8 0.59 -14.89 31.57
N ILE A 9 0.87 -15.48 30.40
CA ILE A 9 0.55 -16.86 30.08
C ILE A 9 1.81 -17.55 29.55
N HIS A 10 2.08 -18.77 30.04
CA HIS A 10 3.18 -19.58 29.55
C HIS A 10 2.71 -20.49 28.41
N CYS A 11 3.19 -20.22 27.20
CA CYS A 11 2.99 -21.08 26.03
C CYS A 11 4.21 -21.98 25.82
N ARG A 12 3.98 -23.30 25.74
CA ARG A 12 4.98 -24.35 25.48
C ARG A 12 4.86 -24.76 24.01
N TYR A 13 5.90 -24.51 23.22
CA TYR A 13 5.96 -24.79 21.77
C TYR A 13 6.83 -26.01 21.43
N ASP A 14 7.30 -26.71 22.46
CA ASP A 14 8.15 -27.90 22.46
C ASP A 14 7.38 -29.21 22.25
N LEU A 15 6.07 -29.13 21.98
CA LEU A 15 5.19 -30.28 21.79
C LEU A 15 5.01 -30.57 20.29
N GLU A 16 4.88 -31.84 19.93
CA GLU A 16 4.50 -32.24 18.58
C GLU A 16 3.04 -31.80 18.28
N ASP A 17 2.73 -31.45 17.03
CA ASP A 17 1.39 -30.95 16.59
C ASP A 17 0.88 -29.63 17.22
N CYS A 18 1.77 -28.69 17.57
CA CYS A 18 1.36 -27.36 18.06
C CYS A 18 0.63 -26.46 17.04
N SER A 19 0.68 -26.75 15.74
CA SER A 19 0.11 -25.87 14.71
C SER A 19 -1.27 -26.35 14.27
N SER A 20 -2.32 -25.64 14.69
CA SER A 20 -3.70 -25.96 14.31
C SER A 20 -4.01 -25.67 12.83
N GLU A 21 -3.19 -24.89 12.13
CA GLU A 21 -3.37 -24.54 10.72
C GLU A 21 -2.10 -24.69 9.88
N HIS A 22 -2.28 -25.10 8.62
CA HIS A 22 -1.18 -25.25 7.66
C HIS A 22 -0.66 -23.86 7.22
N PRO A 23 0.65 -23.58 7.33
CA PRO A 23 1.22 -22.23 7.11
C PRO A 23 0.88 -21.62 5.75
N PHE A 24 0.81 -22.46 4.70
CA PHE A 24 0.50 -22.01 3.34
C PHE A 24 -0.95 -21.57 3.14
N ILE A 25 -1.88 -22.07 3.96
CA ILE A 25 -3.30 -21.68 3.93
C ILE A 25 -3.55 -20.52 4.89
N HIS A 26 -2.82 -20.47 6.00
CA HIS A 26 -2.93 -19.40 6.99
C HIS A 26 -2.36 -18.08 6.50
N GLY A 27 -1.21 -18.09 5.82
CA GLY A 27 -0.55 -16.88 5.32
C GLY A 27 -1.45 -15.96 4.47
N PRO A 28 -2.13 -16.47 3.44
CA PRO A 28 -3.08 -15.69 2.64
C PRO A 28 -4.24 -15.13 3.46
N ARG A 29 -4.73 -15.85 4.49
CA ARG A 29 -5.80 -15.39 5.38
C ARG A 29 -5.34 -14.23 6.26
N VAL A 30 -4.10 -14.28 6.76
CA VAL A 30 -3.48 -13.19 7.51
C VAL A 30 -3.27 -11.97 6.62
N LEU A 31 -2.79 -12.17 5.38
CA LEU A 31 -2.66 -11.08 4.40
C LEU A 31 -4.03 -10.43 4.09
N PHE A 32 -5.07 -11.22 3.90
CA PHE A 32 -6.42 -10.69 3.65
C PHE A 32 -6.97 -9.91 4.87
N ARG A 33 -6.70 -10.39 6.09
CA ARG A 33 -7.02 -9.66 7.32
C ARG A 33 -6.23 -8.36 7.42
N LEU A 34 -4.93 -8.36 7.08
CA LEU A 34 -4.11 -7.15 7.02
C LEU A 34 -4.62 -6.16 5.98
N LEU A 35 -5.01 -6.62 4.78
CA LEU A 35 -5.62 -5.76 3.77
C LEU A 35 -6.94 -5.15 4.26
N LYS A 36 -7.76 -5.93 4.96
CA LYS A 36 -9.00 -5.46 5.59
C LYS A 36 -8.74 -4.47 6.74
N ASP A 37 -7.65 -4.67 7.49
CA ASP A 37 -7.23 -3.75 8.56
C ASP A 37 -6.61 -2.46 8.00
N MET A 38 -5.88 -2.56 6.89
CA MET A 38 -5.36 -1.43 6.11
C MET A 38 -6.49 -0.56 5.54
N GLU A 39 -7.57 -1.19 5.06
CA GLU A 39 -8.82 -0.52 4.67
C GLU A 39 -9.44 0.26 5.85
N TYR A 40 -9.35 -0.28 7.06
CA TYR A 40 -9.93 0.31 8.25
C TYR A 40 -9.11 1.47 8.84
N ARG A 41 -7.77 1.40 8.77
CA ARG A 41 -6.92 2.32 9.54
C ARG A 41 -6.36 3.53 8.80
N ARG A 42 -6.19 3.53 7.46
CA ARG A 42 -6.12 4.69 6.51
C ARG A 42 -5.53 4.23 5.14
N PRO A 43 -6.35 3.69 4.22
CA PRO A 43 -5.87 3.13 2.95
C PRO A 43 -5.14 4.12 2.04
N LEU A 44 -5.49 5.41 2.14
CA LEU A 44 -4.86 6.48 1.36
C LEU A 44 -3.34 6.53 1.56
N TYR A 45 -2.86 6.43 2.80
CA TYR A 45 -1.45 6.62 3.11
C TYR A 45 -0.57 5.48 2.58
N TYR A 46 -1.06 4.24 2.63
CA TYR A 46 -0.28 3.07 2.22
C TYR A 46 -0.02 3.01 0.71
N PHE A 47 -0.93 3.54 -0.11
CA PHE A 47 -0.77 3.53 -1.57
C PHE A 47 -0.32 4.88 -2.12
N ALA A 48 -0.87 5.99 -1.62
CA ALA A 48 -0.57 7.31 -2.18
C ALA A 48 0.82 7.83 -1.78
N VAL A 49 1.32 7.53 -0.58
CA VAL A 49 2.67 7.98 -0.16
C VAL A 49 3.77 7.36 -1.01
N PRO A 50 3.90 6.02 -1.12
CA PRO A 50 4.93 5.43 -1.98
C PRO A 50 4.70 5.79 -3.46
N GLY A 51 3.44 5.85 -3.90
CA GLY A 51 3.11 6.30 -5.26
C GLY A 51 3.59 7.73 -5.54
N MET A 52 3.44 8.65 -4.59
CA MET A 52 3.92 10.03 -4.70
C MET A 52 5.44 10.11 -4.73
N ILE A 53 6.13 9.30 -3.92
CA ILE A 53 7.61 9.22 -3.95
C ILE A 53 8.07 8.71 -5.32
N MET A 54 7.46 7.64 -5.85
CA MET A 54 7.83 7.08 -7.16
C MET A 54 7.50 8.05 -8.31
N ALA A 55 6.32 8.66 -8.30
CA ALA A 55 5.89 9.61 -9.32
C ALA A 55 6.77 10.86 -9.31
N SER A 56 7.06 11.42 -8.13
CA SER A 56 7.94 12.59 -8.02
C SER A 56 9.37 12.27 -8.47
N ALA A 57 9.92 11.10 -8.10
CA ALA A 57 11.21 10.64 -8.59
C ALA A 57 11.23 10.53 -10.13
N GLY A 58 10.20 9.93 -10.73
CA GLY A 58 10.06 9.85 -12.18
C GLY A 58 9.97 11.23 -12.84
N VAL A 59 9.19 12.17 -12.27
CA VAL A 59 9.09 13.54 -12.79
C VAL A 59 10.43 14.28 -12.70
N LEU A 60 11.14 14.17 -11.57
CA LEU A 60 12.47 14.78 -11.39
C LEU A 60 13.49 14.23 -12.39
N MET A 61 13.47 12.91 -12.63
CA MET A 61 14.29 12.28 -13.67
C MET A 61 13.92 12.81 -15.06
N GLY A 62 12.62 12.95 -15.34
CA GLY A 62 12.12 13.49 -16.61
C GLY A 62 12.57 14.94 -16.86
N LEU A 63 12.50 15.79 -15.84
CA LEU A 63 12.99 17.17 -15.91
C LEU A 63 14.49 17.23 -16.19
N LYS A 64 15.28 16.36 -15.53
CA LYS A 64 16.72 16.25 -15.77
C LYS A 64 17.03 15.82 -17.20
N PHE A 65 16.35 14.78 -17.70
CA PHE A 65 16.57 14.30 -19.07
C PHE A 65 16.13 15.31 -20.13
N LEU A 66 15.06 16.07 -19.86
CA LEU A 66 14.64 17.15 -20.73
C LEU A 66 15.69 18.26 -20.78
N GLN A 67 16.27 18.65 -19.64
CA GLN A 67 17.36 19.61 -19.58
C GLN A 67 18.59 19.11 -20.35
N ASP A 68 19.00 17.86 -20.13
CA ASP A 68 20.14 17.25 -20.83
C ASP A 68 19.91 17.24 -22.36
N TYR A 69 18.69 16.97 -22.81
CA TYR A 69 18.33 16.99 -24.24
C TYR A 69 18.42 18.39 -24.85
N ILE A 70 17.91 19.41 -24.15
CA ILE A 70 17.97 20.81 -24.63
C ILE A 70 19.42 21.31 -24.73
N LEU A 71 20.30 20.86 -23.83
CA LEU A 71 21.73 21.20 -23.84
C LEU A 71 22.55 20.44 -24.90
N GLY A 72 21.89 19.70 -25.79
CA GLY A 72 22.55 18.94 -26.87
C GLY A 72 22.95 17.51 -26.47
N GLY A 73 22.50 17.02 -25.32
CA GLY A 73 22.63 15.63 -24.92
C GLY A 73 21.64 14.70 -25.65
N TYR A 74 21.79 13.40 -25.45
CA TYR A 74 20.92 12.37 -26.03
C TYR A 74 20.18 11.60 -24.92
N LEU A 75 18.92 11.24 -25.19
CA LEU A 75 18.15 10.41 -24.26
C LEU A 75 18.68 8.97 -24.29
N ARG A 76 19.12 8.49 -23.12
CA ARG A 76 19.51 7.09 -22.96
C ARG A 76 18.25 6.24 -22.77
N PHE A 77 18.11 5.20 -23.57
CA PHE A 77 16.91 4.35 -23.57
C PHE A 77 16.58 3.77 -22.18
N GLY A 78 17.53 3.11 -21.52
CA GLY A 78 17.31 2.45 -20.21
C GLY A 78 16.79 3.40 -19.12
N PRO A 79 17.50 4.50 -18.82
CA PRO A 79 17.04 5.48 -17.82
C PRO A 79 15.71 6.14 -18.20
N THR A 80 15.48 6.42 -19.48
CA THR A 80 14.22 7.01 -19.96
C THR A 80 13.05 6.04 -19.75
N LEU A 81 13.24 4.75 -20.04
CA LEU A 81 12.24 3.72 -19.78
C LEU A 81 11.93 3.60 -18.28
N LEU A 82 12.96 3.60 -17.43
CA LEU A 82 12.78 3.56 -15.98
C LEU A 82 12.00 4.78 -15.48
N MET A 83 12.29 5.98 -16.01
CA MET A 83 11.56 7.20 -15.70
C MET A 83 10.06 7.06 -16.02
N VAL A 84 9.73 6.57 -17.21
CA VAL A 84 8.33 6.36 -17.62
C VAL A 84 7.64 5.28 -16.78
N MET A 85 8.33 4.19 -16.45
CA MET A 85 7.78 3.14 -15.58
C MET A 85 7.49 3.69 -14.17
N LEU A 86 8.41 4.44 -13.58
CA LEU A 86 8.24 5.05 -12.26
C LEU A 86 7.08 6.04 -12.22
N THR A 87 6.93 6.88 -13.25
CA THR A 87 5.80 7.84 -13.32
C THR A 87 4.46 7.12 -13.47
N ILE A 88 4.37 6.13 -14.36
CA ILE A 88 3.14 5.36 -14.57
C ILE A 88 2.74 4.58 -13.31
N ILE A 89 3.67 3.79 -12.76
CA ILE A 89 3.41 2.99 -11.55
C ILE A 89 3.03 3.91 -10.37
N GLY A 90 3.77 5.00 -10.18
CA GLY A 90 3.49 5.98 -9.14
C GLY A 90 2.10 6.60 -9.28
N ALA A 91 1.71 7.00 -10.49
CA ALA A 91 0.38 7.55 -10.78
C ALA A 91 -0.73 6.53 -10.49
N PHE A 92 -0.57 5.28 -10.93
CA PHE A 92 -1.53 4.21 -10.64
C PHE A 92 -1.67 3.97 -9.14
N MET A 93 -0.57 3.91 -8.38
CA MET A 93 -0.63 3.75 -6.92
C MET A 93 -1.37 4.90 -6.23
N ILE A 94 -1.14 6.15 -6.67
CA ILE A 94 -1.88 7.31 -6.15
C ILE A 94 -3.38 7.17 -6.45
N PHE A 95 -3.75 6.84 -7.68
CA PHE A 95 -5.16 6.62 -8.04
C PHE A 95 -5.79 5.49 -7.24
N THR A 96 -5.11 4.35 -7.08
CA THR A 96 -5.59 3.25 -6.24
C THR A 96 -5.80 3.70 -4.79
N GLY A 97 -4.87 4.48 -4.22
CA GLY A 97 -5.01 5.04 -2.88
C GLY A 97 -6.23 5.95 -2.72
N ILE A 98 -6.48 6.82 -3.71
CA ILE A 98 -7.65 7.72 -3.75
C ILE A 98 -8.95 6.91 -3.88
N ILE A 99 -9.00 5.95 -4.79
CA ILE A 99 -10.18 5.10 -5.02
C ILE A 99 -10.52 4.32 -3.76
N LEU A 100 -9.54 3.68 -3.13
CA LEU A 100 -9.77 2.89 -1.92
C LEU A 100 -10.22 3.78 -0.75
N HIS A 101 -9.69 5.00 -0.65
CA HIS A 101 -10.16 5.99 0.31
C HIS A 101 -11.62 6.40 0.07
N ALA A 102 -12.00 6.63 -1.20
CA ALA A 102 -13.37 6.99 -1.57
C ALA A 102 -14.35 5.85 -1.25
N ILE A 103 -14.01 4.61 -1.59
CA ILE A 103 -14.84 3.42 -1.32
C ILE A 103 -15.04 3.23 0.19
N SER A 104 -13.96 3.27 0.97
CA SER A 104 -14.01 3.15 2.44
C SER A 104 -14.95 4.20 3.05
N ARG A 105 -14.86 5.45 2.58
CA ARG A 105 -15.75 6.54 3.01
C ARG A 105 -17.21 6.31 2.61
N MET A 106 -17.47 5.82 1.40
CA MET A 106 -18.84 5.49 0.97
C MET A 106 -19.45 4.34 1.78
N MET A 107 -18.67 3.30 2.09
CA MET A 107 -19.13 2.17 2.90
C MET A 107 -19.53 2.64 4.30
N PHE A 108 -18.70 3.48 4.94
CA PHE A 108 -19.01 4.06 6.24
C PHE A 108 -20.32 4.89 6.21
N ILE A 109 -20.50 5.74 5.19
CA ILE A 109 -21.74 6.52 5.02
C ILE A 109 -22.95 5.61 4.82
N ASN A 110 -22.82 4.56 4.00
CA ASN A 110 -23.89 3.61 3.73
C ASN A 110 -24.32 2.84 4.99
N GLU A 111 -23.37 2.46 5.86
CA GLU A 111 -23.70 1.85 7.15
C GLU A 111 -24.43 2.81 8.09
N GLN A 112 -24.12 4.11 8.07
CA GLN A 112 -24.83 5.11 8.86
C GLN A 112 -26.29 5.25 8.39
N ILE A 113 -26.53 5.30 7.08
CA ILE A 113 -27.88 5.37 6.50
C ILE A 113 -28.70 4.12 6.88
N ARG A 114 -28.10 2.92 6.83
CA ARG A 114 -28.80 1.67 7.15
C ARG A 114 -29.18 1.53 8.64
N ARG A 115 -28.54 2.30 9.54
CA ARG A 115 -28.86 2.31 10.97
C ARG A 115 -29.91 3.36 11.37
N GLN A 116 -30.31 4.23 10.45
CA GLN A 116 -31.45 5.14 10.60
C GLN A 116 -32.74 4.43 10.19
#